data_AF-A0A1Q7L1F9-F1
#
_entry.id   AF-A0A1Q7L1F9-F1
#
_cell.length_a   1.000
_cell.length_b   1.000
_cell.length_c   1.000
_cell.angle_alpha   90.00
_cell.angle_beta   90.00
_cell.angle_gamma   90.00
#
_symmetry.space_group_name_H-M   'P 1'
#
loop_
_entity.id
_entity.type
_entity.pdbx_description
1 polymer ?
#
loop_
_entity_poly.entity_id
_entity_poly.type
_entity_poly.pdbx_seq_one_letter_code
_entity_poly.pdbx_strand_id
1 'polypeptide(L)'
;MIWDSRVRALLTSKWTKVVLFLLCLIPLGGLIWRGLHHGLGANPVEFIQLTTGRWTLRFLVFTLCITPFRKLLNLSDLIRFRRMLGLFAFFYVCLHFLTYLGPDQSFDLAAMWKDVAKRPFITMGFLGFLLLVPLAITSTAGWIRRLGGRR
;
A
#
# COMPACT_ATOMS: atom_id res chain seq x y z
N MET A 1 -24.69 -6.40 20.95
CA MET A 1 -24.04 -6.07 22.23
C MET A 1 -22.79 -6.92 22.40
N ILE A 2 -21.71 -6.70 21.62
CA ILE A 2 -20.50 -7.59 21.67
C ILE A 2 -19.17 -6.81 21.73
N TRP A 3 -19.15 -5.49 21.48
CA TRP A 3 -17.91 -4.70 21.57
C TRP A 3 -17.95 -3.77 22.77
N ASP A 4 -16.94 -3.89 23.63
CA ASP A 4 -16.74 -3.03 24.80
C ASP A 4 -16.48 -1.57 24.35
N SER A 5 -17.06 -0.64 25.10
CA SER A 5 -16.76 0.80 25.07
C SER A 5 -15.26 1.11 24.98
N ARG A 6 -14.42 0.28 25.61
CA ARG A 6 -12.95 0.37 25.56
C ARG A 6 -12.40 0.16 24.15
N VAL A 7 -12.90 -0.81 23.39
CA VAL A 7 -12.41 -1.08 22.02
C VAL A 7 -12.75 0.09 21.10
N ARG A 8 -13.95 0.66 21.25
CA ARG A 8 -14.33 1.87 20.50
C ARG A 8 -13.48 3.07 20.91
N ALA A 9 -13.21 3.26 22.20
CA ALA A 9 -12.33 4.33 22.69
C ALA A 9 -10.89 4.20 22.13
N LEU A 10 -10.37 2.98 22.07
CA LEU A 10 -9.07 2.71 21.44
C LEU A 10 -9.09 3.01 19.94
N LEU A 11 -10.10 2.56 19.19
CA LEU A 11 -10.18 2.80 17.74
C LEU A 11 -10.38 4.28 17.39
N THR A 12 -11.04 5.04 18.25
CA THR A 12 -11.32 6.47 18.04
C THR A 12 -10.14 7.37 18.42
N SER A 13 -9.25 6.91 19.30
CA SER A 13 -8.06 7.63 19.76
C SER A 13 -7.18 8.14 18.59
N LYS A 14 -6.58 9.33 18.78
CA LYS A 14 -5.65 9.94 17.82
C LYS A 14 -4.38 9.09 17.64
N TRP A 15 -3.92 8.48 18.74
CA TRP A 15 -2.71 7.66 18.78
C TRP A 15 -2.79 6.40 17.92
N THR A 16 -3.99 5.84 17.77
CA THR A 16 -4.19 4.62 16.96
C THR A 16 -3.82 4.83 15.50
N LYS A 17 -4.06 6.03 14.94
CA LYS A 17 -3.60 6.37 13.59
C LYS A 17 -2.08 6.43 13.51
N VAL A 18 -1.42 6.96 14.52
CA VAL A 18 0.04 7.07 14.59
C VAL A 18 0.66 5.68 14.69
N VAL A 19 0.16 4.84 15.60
CA VAL A 19 0.62 3.46 15.77
C VAL A 19 0.43 2.66 14.47
N LEU A 20 -0.73 2.80 13.81
CA LEU A 20 -1.01 2.11 12.56
C LEU A 20 -0.11 2.61 11.41
N PHE A 21 0.18 3.91 11.36
CA PHE A 21 1.13 4.48 10.42
C PHE A 21 2.55 3.91 10.61
N LEU A 22 3.02 3.85 11.86
CA LEU A 22 4.33 3.26 12.19
C LEU A 22 4.37 1.76 11.86
N LEU A 23 3.30 1.01 12.16
CA LEU A 23 3.17 -0.39 11.78
C LEU A 23 3.29 -0.59 10.26
N CYS A 24 2.73 0.31 9.46
CA CYS A 24 2.83 0.24 8.00
C CYS A 24 4.24 0.54 7.47
N LEU A 25 5.11 1.17 8.26
CA LEU A 25 6.51 1.44 7.93
C LEU A 25 7.47 0.31 8.33
N ILE A 26 7.07 -0.58 9.26
CA ILE A 26 7.90 -1.71 9.71
C ILE A 26 8.45 -2.54 8.54
N PRO A 27 7.66 -2.90 7.51
CA PRO A 27 8.18 -3.70 6.41
C PRO A 27 9.31 -3.03 5.64
N LEU A 28 9.18 -1.72 5.42
CA LEU A 28 10.21 -0.92 4.78
C LEU A 28 11.46 -0.85 5.67
N GLY A 29 11.30 -0.60 6.96
CA GLY A 29 12.42 -0.60 7.91
C GLY A 29 13.14 -1.94 7.96
N GLY A 30 12.40 -3.05 7.96
CA GLY A 30 12.96 -4.39 7.90
C GLY A 30 13.70 -4.69 6.60
N LEU A 31 13.23 -4.14 5.47
CA LEU A 31 13.92 -4.26 4.19
C LEU A 31 15.24 -3.46 4.17
N ILE A 32 15.23 -2.24 4.68
CA ILE A 32 16.42 -1.39 4.80
C ILE A 32 17.45 -2.05 5.72
N TRP A 33 17.02 -2.53 6.89
CA TRP A 33 17.87 -3.24 7.82
C TRP A 33 18.55 -4.45 7.16
N ARG A 34 17.78 -5.30 6.46
CA ARG A 34 18.35 -6.44 5.73
C ARG A 34 19.30 -6.01 4.62
N GLY A 35 19.03 -4.89 3.95
CA GLY A 35 19.93 -4.30 2.96
C GLY A 35 21.29 -3.90 3.54
N LEU A 36 21.29 -3.25 4.71
CA LEU A 36 22.51 -2.83 5.40
C LEU A 36 23.31 -4.01 5.97
N HIS A 37 22.63 -5.08 6.37
CA HIS A 37 23.26 -6.26 6.99
C HIS A 37 23.54 -7.41 5.99
N HIS A 38 23.57 -7.14 4.69
CA HIS A 38 23.78 -8.16 3.63
C HIS A 38 22.79 -9.35 3.70
N GLY A 39 21.63 -9.16 4.33
CA GLY A 39 20.60 -10.18 4.55
C GLY A 39 19.57 -10.30 3.41
N LEU A 40 19.88 -9.78 2.22
CA LEU A 40 19.00 -9.81 1.04
C LEU A 40 19.17 -11.10 0.21
N GLY A 41 20.13 -11.96 0.54
CA GLY A 41 20.39 -13.22 -0.15
C GLY A 41 21.14 -13.05 -1.47
N ALA A 42 21.09 -14.08 -2.32
CA ALA A 42 21.89 -14.18 -3.54
C ALA A 42 21.46 -13.19 -4.65
N ASN A 43 20.17 -12.85 -4.71
CA ASN A 43 19.64 -11.87 -5.67
C ASN A 43 18.89 -10.73 -4.92
N PRO A 44 19.61 -9.67 -4.53
CA PRO A 44 19.05 -8.59 -3.72
C PRO A 44 17.89 -7.85 -4.40
N VAL A 45 17.97 -7.65 -5.73
CA VAL A 45 16.97 -6.91 -6.51
C VAL A 45 15.65 -7.67 -6.52
N GLU A 46 15.69 -8.95 -6.87
CA GLU A 46 14.51 -9.82 -6.88
C GLU A 46 13.86 -9.90 -5.49
N PHE A 47 14.67 -10.03 -4.43
CA PHE A 47 14.16 -10.08 -3.07
C PHE A 47 13.41 -8.79 -2.68
N ILE A 48 13.96 -7.62 -3.04
CA ILE A 48 13.35 -6.32 -2.81
C ILE A 48 12.03 -6.23 -3.58
N GLN A 49 12.02 -6.56 -4.88
CA GLN A 49 10.83 -6.50 -5.74
C GLN A 49 9.71 -7.41 -5.24
N LEU A 50 10.03 -8.67 -4.92
CA LEU A 50 9.06 -9.62 -4.37
C LEU A 50 8.52 -9.16 -3.02
N THR A 51 9.36 -8.54 -2.20
CA THR A 51 8.94 -8.06 -0.88
C THR A 51 8.03 -6.83 -1.00
N THR A 52 8.43 -5.81 -1.75
CA THR A 52 7.61 -4.60 -1.98
C THR A 52 6.29 -4.93 -2.67
N GLY A 53 6.31 -5.82 -3.67
CA GLY A 53 5.11 -6.30 -4.36
C GLY A 53 4.14 -7.05 -3.43
N ARG A 54 4.65 -7.97 -2.60
CA ARG A 54 3.81 -8.68 -1.61
C ARG A 54 3.19 -7.74 -0.59
N TRP A 55 3.92 -6.74 -0.12
CA TRP A 55 3.39 -5.75 0.83
C TRP A 55 2.32 -4.85 0.20
N THR A 56 2.49 -4.44 -1.05
CA THR A 56 1.44 -3.75 -1.83
C THR A 56 0.14 -4.55 -1.84
N LEU A 57 0.19 -5.83 -2.21
CA LEU A 57 -0.99 -6.69 -2.25
C LEU A 57 -1.62 -6.87 -0.86
N ARG A 58 -0.80 -7.04 0.19
CA ARG A 58 -1.30 -7.13 1.58
C ARG A 58 -2.05 -5.86 1.98
N PHE A 59 -1.50 -4.68 1.73
CA PHE A 59 -2.18 -3.41 2.05
C PHE A 59 -3.46 -3.23 1.24
N LEU A 60 -3.48 -3.66 -0.02
CA LEU A 60 -4.69 -3.63 -0.85
C LEU A 60 -5.77 -4.53 -0.26
N VAL A 61 -5.43 -5.78 0.08
CA VAL A 61 -6.35 -6.73 0.73
C VAL A 61 -6.84 -6.17 2.06
N PHE A 62 -5.96 -5.67 2.93
CA PHE A 62 -6.38 -5.05 4.19
C PHE A 62 -7.33 -3.87 3.97
N THR A 63 -7.08 -3.03 2.96
CA THR A 63 -7.95 -1.91 2.61
C THR A 63 -9.34 -2.38 2.17
N LEU A 64 -9.41 -3.44 1.36
CA LEU A 64 -10.67 -4.02 0.89
C LEU A 64 -11.44 -4.73 2.01
N CYS A 65 -10.73 -5.42 2.91
CA CYS A 65 -11.31 -6.13 4.05
C CYS A 65 -11.96 -5.21 5.09
N ILE A 66 -11.60 -3.93 5.15
CA ILE A 66 -12.24 -2.99 6.10
C ILE A 66 -13.75 -2.90 5.89
N THR A 67 -14.23 -2.93 4.65
CA THR A 67 -15.66 -2.83 4.34
C THR A 67 -16.47 -4.04 4.88
N PRO A 68 -16.09 -5.31 4.60
CA PRO A 68 -16.77 -6.46 5.19
C PRO A 68 -16.57 -6.53 6.71
N PHE A 69 -15.37 -6.25 7.25
CA PHE A 69 -15.17 -6.25 8.70
C PHE A 69 -16.01 -5.20 9.43
N ARG A 70 -16.20 -4.02 8.84
CA ARG A 70 -17.12 -3.00 9.37
C ARG A 70 -18.53 -3.54 9.54
N LYS A 71 -19.02 -4.28 8.54
CA LYS A 71 -20.38 -4.86 8.52
C LYS A 71 -20.51 -6.05 9.47
N LEU A 72 -19.57 -6.98 9.42
CA LEU A 72 -19.59 -8.20 10.25
C LEU A 72 -19.41 -7.89 11.74
N LEU A 73 -18.53 -6.94 12.07
CA LEU A 73 -18.21 -6.62 13.46
C LEU A 73 -19.03 -5.43 14.00
N ASN A 74 -19.87 -4.77 13.20
CA ASN A 74 -20.60 -3.56 13.60
C ASN A 74 -19.71 -2.44 14.19
N LEU A 75 -18.46 -2.35 13.71
CA LEU A 75 -17.49 -1.33 14.12
C LEU A 75 -17.34 -0.28 13.01
N SER A 76 -18.21 0.74 13.02
CA SER A 76 -18.19 1.83 12.03
C SER A 76 -16.84 2.57 11.99
N ASP A 77 -16.16 2.66 13.12
CA ASP A 77 -14.90 3.39 13.28
C ASP A 77 -13.76 2.85 12.41
N LEU A 78 -13.79 1.57 11.98
CA LEU A 78 -12.77 0.98 11.11
C LEU A 78 -12.62 1.72 9.78
N ILE A 79 -13.69 2.36 9.30
CA ILE A 79 -13.68 3.07 8.02
C ILE A 79 -12.62 4.18 7.96
N ARG A 80 -12.23 4.74 9.13
CA ARG A 80 -11.21 5.79 9.23
C ARG A 80 -9.82 5.34 8.80
N PHE A 81 -9.53 4.03 8.84
CA PHE A 81 -8.22 3.46 8.50
C PHE A 81 -8.11 3.11 7.01
N ARG A 82 -9.24 2.98 6.31
CA ARG A 82 -9.30 2.61 4.88
C ARG A 82 -8.45 3.52 4.01
N ARG A 83 -8.54 4.83 4.23
CA ARG A 83 -7.76 5.80 3.45
C ARG A 83 -6.25 5.67 3.70
N MET A 84 -5.85 5.49 4.96
CA MET A 84 -4.45 5.36 5.34
C MET A 84 -3.82 4.12 4.72
N LEU A 85 -4.49 2.96 4.84
CA LEU A 85 -4.02 1.71 4.27
C LEU A 85 -3.96 1.75 2.73
N GLY A 86 -4.94 2.39 2.08
CA GLY A 86 -4.91 2.61 0.64
C GLY A 86 -3.74 3.50 0.18
N LEU A 87 -3.40 4.54 0.94
CA LEU A 87 -2.21 5.36 0.66
C LEU A 87 -0.92 4.58 0.83
N PHE A 88 -0.82 3.70 1.83
CA PHE A 88 0.33 2.82 1.98
C PHE A 88 0.43 1.80 0.86
N ALA A 89 -0.69 1.21 0.40
CA ALA A 89 -0.69 0.38 -0.80
C ALA A 89 -0.12 1.14 -2.01
N PHE A 90 -0.53 2.40 -2.19
CA PHE A 90 0.02 3.25 -3.26
C PHE A 90 1.52 3.55 -3.08
N PHE A 91 1.94 3.86 -1.85
CA PHE A 91 3.36 4.10 -1.54
C PHE A 91 4.24 2.88 -1.85
N TYR A 92 3.82 1.68 -1.42
CA TYR A 92 4.58 0.44 -1.68
C TYR A 92 4.55 0.05 -3.16
N VAL A 93 3.48 0.32 -3.92
CA VAL A 93 3.50 0.07 -5.38
C VAL A 93 4.43 1.03 -6.11
N CYS A 94 4.55 2.29 -5.66
CA CYS A 94 5.54 3.22 -6.20
C CYS A 94 6.96 2.74 -5.93
N LEU A 95 7.24 2.25 -4.71
CA LEU A 95 8.53 1.63 -4.40
C LEU A 95 8.79 0.40 -5.27
N HIS A 96 7.80 -0.49 -5.41
CA HIS A 96 7.91 -1.67 -6.27
C HIS A 96 8.24 -1.30 -7.72
N PHE A 97 7.52 -0.32 -8.28
CA PHE A 97 7.76 0.17 -9.63
C PHE A 97 9.14 0.81 -9.78
N LEU A 98 9.59 1.59 -8.79
CA LEU A 98 10.94 2.19 -8.80
C LEU A 98 12.04 1.13 -8.71
N THR A 99 11.82 0.06 -7.94
CA THR A 99 12.76 -1.07 -7.84
C THR A 99 12.81 -1.93 -9.10
N TYR A 100 11.84 -1.81 -10.00
CA TYR A 100 11.86 -2.39 -11.34
C TYR A 100 12.53 -1.44 -12.35
N LEU A 101 12.20 -0.15 -12.31
CA LEU A 101 12.69 0.83 -13.29
C LEU A 101 14.18 1.18 -13.09
N GLY A 102 14.66 1.23 -11.86
CA GLY A 102 16.04 1.63 -11.56
C GLY A 102 17.07 0.56 -11.92
N PRO A 103 17.16 -0.54 -11.14
CA PRO A 103 18.19 -1.56 -11.34
C PRO A 103 18.08 -2.33 -12.66
N ASP A 104 16.87 -2.75 -13.06
CA ASP A 104 16.71 -3.66 -14.20
C ASP A 104 16.64 -2.93 -15.55
N GLN A 105 16.00 -1.75 -15.58
CA GLN A 105 15.75 -1.02 -16.82
C GLN A 105 16.66 0.21 -17.00
N SER A 106 17.46 0.57 -15.98
CA SER A 106 18.30 1.79 -16.01
C SER A 106 17.52 3.05 -16.39
N PHE A 107 16.23 3.12 -16.03
CA PHE A 107 15.29 4.17 -16.41
C PHE A 107 15.00 4.29 -17.93
N ASP A 108 15.27 3.25 -18.73
CA ASP A 108 14.86 3.18 -20.13
C ASP A 108 13.36 2.86 -20.25
N LEU A 109 12.58 3.90 -20.54
CA LEU A 109 11.12 3.80 -20.73
C LEU A 109 10.74 3.01 -21.99
N ALA A 110 11.59 2.97 -23.01
CA ALA A 110 11.32 2.20 -24.24
C ALA A 110 11.53 0.71 -24.00
N ALA A 111 12.56 0.33 -23.26
CA ALA A 111 12.77 -1.05 -22.81
C ALA A 111 11.65 -1.50 -21.87
N MET A 112 11.24 -0.65 -20.93
CA MET A 112 10.10 -0.89 -20.05
C MET A 112 8.81 -1.19 -20.83
N TRP A 113 8.48 -0.39 -21.85
CA TRP A 113 7.27 -0.60 -22.65
C TRP A 113 7.30 -1.91 -23.43
N LYS A 114 8.47 -2.28 -23.98
CA LYS A 114 8.67 -3.58 -24.66
C LYS A 114 8.44 -4.74 -23.69
N ASP A 115 8.93 -4.64 -22.47
CA ASP A 115 8.72 -5.68 -21.45
C ASP A 115 7.28 -5.77 -20.97
N VAL A 116 6.61 -4.63 -20.76
CA VAL A 116 5.17 -4.57 -20.42
C VAL A 116 4.33 -5.23 -21.51
N ALA A 117 4.68 -5.06 -22.78
CA ALA A 117 3.97 -5.69 -23.90
C ALA A 117 4.28 -7.19 -24.05
N LYS A 118 5.51 -7.62 -23.74
CA LYS A 118 5.95 -9.02 -23.91
C LYS A 118 5.59 -9.92 -22.73
N ARG A 119 5.50 -9.37 -21.51
CA ARG A 119 5.41 -10.15 -20.27
C ARG A 119 4.09 -9.87 -19.54
N PRO A 120 3.12 -10.81 -19.57
CA PRO A 120 1.78 -10.58 -19.02
C PRO A 120 1.77 -10.27 -17.51
N PHE A 121 2.73 -10.81 -16.76
CA PHE A 121 2.87 -10.53 -15.32
C PHE A 121 3.22 -9.07 -15.04
N ILE A 122 4.06 -8.44 -15.88
CA ILE A 122 4.44 -7.03 -15.77
C ILE A 122 3.26 -6.16 -16.18
N THR A 123 2.53 -6.55 -17.22
CA THR A 123 1.31 -5.86 -17.65
C THR A 123 0.29 -5.75 -16.52
N MET A 124 0.03 -6.86 -15.81
CA MET A 124 -0.92 -6.86 -14.69
C MET A 124 -0.46 -5.95 -13.54
N GLY A 125 0.84 -5.95 -13.22
CA GLY A 125 1.42 -5.05 -12.22
C GLY A 125 1.27 -3.57 -12.63
N PHE A 126 1.56 -3.25 -13.89
CA PHE A 126 1.44 -1.91 -14.44
C PHE A 126 -0.01 -1.41 -14.48
N LEU A 127 -0.95 -2.27 -14.90
CA LEU A 127 -2.38 -1.96 -14.84
C LEU A 127 -2.84 -1.71 -13.39
N GLY A 128 -2.41 -2.54 -12.45
CA GLY A 128 -2.68 -2.34 -11.03
C GLY A 128 -2.15 -1.00 -10.52
N PHE A 129 -0.93 -0.62 -10.90
CA PHE A 129 -0.36 0.68 -10.60
C PHE A 129 -1.22 1.83 -11.18
N LEU A 130 -1.58 1.76 -12.46
CA LEU A 130 -2.42 2.76 -13.12
C LEU A 130 -3.78 2.93 -12.45
N LEU A 131 -4.40 1.85 -11.98
CA LEU A 131 -5.69 1.90 -11.27
C LEU A 131 -5.56 2.51 -9.86
N LEU A 132 -4.40 2.38 -9.21
CA LEU A 132 -4.15 2.97 -7.90
C LEU A 132 -3.86 4.48 -7.97
N VAL A 133 -3.34 4.99 -9.10
CA VAL A 133 -3.07 6.43 -9.30
C VAL A 133 -4.31 7.31 -9.08
N PRO A 134 -5.46 7.12 -9.76
CA PRO A 134 -6.63 7.96 -9.56
C PRO A 134 -7.19 7.83 -8.13
N LEU A 135 -7.08 6.65 -7.52
CA LEU A 135 -7.48 6.43 -6.12
C LEU A 135 -6.61 7.25 -5.14
N ALA A 136 -5.30 7.34 -5.40
CA ALA A 136 -4.38 8.15 -4.62
C ALA A 136 -4.63 9.65 -4.81
N ILE A 137 -4.85 10.09 -6.05
CA ILE A 137 -5.15 11.50 -6.38
C ILE A 137 -6.45 11.96 -5.70
N THR A 138 -7.51 11.16 -5.82
CA THR A 138 -8.82 11.47 -5.20
C THR A 138 -8.79 11.39 -3.67
N SER A 139 -7.78 10.73 -3.11
CA SER A 139 -7.52 10.69 -1.67
C SER A 139 -6.77 11.92 -1.14
N THR A 140 -6.49 12.95 -1.94
CA THR A 140 -5.89 14.21 -1.44
C THR A 140 -6.94 15.18 -0.88
N ALA A 141 -6.56 16.02 0.08
CA ALA A 141 -7.51 16.93 0.76
C ALA A 141 -8.20 17.91 -0.21
N GLY A 142 -7.51 18.35 -1.26
CA GLY A 142 -8.06 19.24 -2.29
C GLY A 142 -9.15 18.58 -3.14
N TRP A 143 -8.93 17.33 -3.57
CA TRP A 143 -9.92 16.58 -4.33
C TRP A 143 -11.13 16.18 -3.49
N ILE A 144 -10.94 15.86 -2.21
CA ILE A 144 -12.03 15.57 -1.27
C ILE A 144 -12.96 16.79 -1.09
N ARG A 145 -12.38 18.00 -1.00
CA ARG A 145 -13.15 19.23 -0.87
C ARG A 145 -13.91 19.57 -2.16
N ARG A 146 -13.35 19.21 -3.33
CA ARG A 146 -13.97 19.42 -4.65
C ARG A 146 -15.07 18.40 -4.96
N LEU A 147 -14.90 17.15 -4.53
CA LEU A 147 -15.86 16.06 -4.78
C LEU A 147 -17.00 15.98 -3.76
N GLY A 148 -17.08 16.94 -2.83
CA GLY A 148 -18.25 17.09 -1.95
C GLY A 148 -18.53 15.88 -1.07
N GLY A 149 -17.48 15.25 -0.53
CA GLY A 149 -17.64 14.04 0.29
C GLY A 149 -18.52 14.28 1.51
N ARG A 150 -19.80 13.91 1.42
CA ARG A 150 -20.71 13.75 2.57
C ARG A 150 -20.09 12.68 3.47
N ARG A 151 -19.55 13.12 4.62
CA ARG A 151 -18.95 12.24 5.63
C ARG A 151 -20.03 11.57 6.46
#